data_AF-A0ABD7IMA7-F1
#
_entry.id   AF-A0ABD7IMA7-F1
#
_cell.length_a   1.000
_cell.length_b   1.000
_cell.length_c   1.000
_cell.angle_alpha   90.00
_cell.angle_beta   90.00
_cell.angle_gamma   90.00
#
_symmetry.space_group_name_H-M   'P 1'
#
loop_
_entity.id
_entity.type
_entity.pdbx_description
1 polymer ?
#
loop_
_entity_poly.entity_id
_entity_poly.type
_entity_poly.pdbx_seq_one_letter_code
_entity_poly.pdbx_strand_id
1 'polypeptide(L)'
;MKSTAATLKQIRQHYRISQAQLAKLLNTSVRTVQHWEQADYQPSGAAVRLIQILAADDAVFPALTQFKEDDQIMYLEHDDQKLTIMDVPFRNRKEYRATLNAIISNMYEGFEPTKRDIEDASRFYEDGPISAQEMLATIQASADRKAE
;
A
#
# COMPACT_ATOMS: atom_id res chain seq x y z
N MET A 1 9.71 1.66 -33.66
CA MET A 1 9.38 2.06 -32.26
C MET A 1 10.20 1.20 -31.30
N LYS A 2 10.78 1.78 -30.25
CA LYS A 2 11.46 0.99 -29.20
C LYS A 2 10.42 0.14 -28.46
N SER A 3 10.78 -1.08 -28.05
CA SER A 3 9.90 -1.92 -27.23
C SER A 3 9.78 -1.36 -25.82
N THR A 4 8.72 -1.72 -25.10
CA THR A 4 8.54 -1.34 -23.69
C THR A 4 9.71 -1.79 -22.82
N ALA A 5 10.21 -3.01 -23.06
CA ALA A 5 11.38 -3.57 -22.39
C ALA A 5 12.64 -2.71 -22.62
N ALA A 6 12.87 -2.27 -23.86
CA ALA A 6 13.99 -1.38 -24.17
C ALA A 6 13.82 0.00 -23.51
N THR A 7 12.58 0.50 -23.45
CA THR A 7 12.25 1.78 -22.80
C THR A 7 12.52 1.72 -21.30
N LEU A 8 12.10 0.66 -20.62
CA LEU A 8 12.36 0.46 -19.18
C LEU A 8 13.86 0.38 -18.87
N LYS A 9 14.62 -0.39 -19.67
CA LYS A 9 16.08 -0.45 -19.53
C LYS A 9 16.72 0.92 -19.74
N GLN A 10 16.24 1.70 -20.71
CA GLN A 10 16.74 3.05 -20.96
C GLN A 10 16.44 4.00 -19.79
N ILE A 11 15.20 4.01 -19.28
CA ILE A 11 14.82 4.78 -18.07
C ILE A 11 15.76 4.43 -16.92
N ARG A 12 15.96 3.13 -16.67
CA ARG A 12 16.80 2.65 -15.57
C ARG A 12 18.26 3.10 -15.70
N GLN A 13 18.80 3.05 -16.91
CA GLN A 13 20.16 3.49 -17.22
C GLN A 13 20.31 5.01 -17.13
N HIS A 14 19.32 5.74 -17.63
CA HIS A 14 19.28 7.21 -17.61
C HIS A 14 19.32 7.74 -16.17
N TYR A 15 18.45 7.23 -15.31
CA TYR A 15 18.39 7.62 -13.89
C TYR A 15 19.40 6.87 -12.99
N ARG A 16 20.17 5.93 -13.55
CA ARG A 16 21.17 5.12 -12.84
C ARG A 16 20.62 4.37 -11.61
N ILE A 17 19.41 3.85 -11.73
CA ILE A 17 18.73 3.13 -10.64
C ILE A 17 18.79 1.60 -10.85
N SER A 18 18.59 0.85 -9.76
CA SER A 18 18.43 -0.61 -9.82
C SER A 18 17.01 -1.01 -10.24
N GLN A 19 16.80 -2.28 -10.59
CA GLN A 19 15.45 -2.81 -10.83
C GLN A 19 14.56 -2.68 -9.59
N ALA A 20 15.14 -2.81 -8.38
CA ALA A 20 14.39 -2.66 -7.14
C ALA A 20 13.94 -1.21 -6.90
N GLN A 21 14.80 -0.24 -7.21
CA GLN A 21 14.44 1.18 -7.13
C GLN A 21 13.40 1.56 -8.19
N LEU A 22 13.52 1.03 -9.42
CA LEU A 22 12.50 1.23 -10.46
C LEU A 22 11.16 0.58 -10.06
N ALA A 23 11.18 -0.59 -9.40
CA ALA A 23 9.99 -1.24 -8.90
C ALA A 23 9.27 -0.39 -7.84
N LYS A 24 10.03 0.18 -6.90
CA LYS A 24 9.48 1.13 -5.91
C LYS A 24 8.88 2.36 -6.59
N LEU A 25 9.59 2.94 -7.56
CA LEU A 25 9.14 4.12 -8.32
C LEU A 25 7.84 3.87 -9.09
N LEU A 26 7.68 2.67 -9.66
CA LEU A 26 6.50 2.26 -10.44
C LEU A 26 5.41 1.61 -9.58
N ASN A 27 5.56 1.61 -8.25
CA ASN A 27 4.67 0.95 -7.29
C ASN A 27 4.31 -0.50 -7.69
N THR A 28 5.34 -1.32 -7.95
CA THR A 28 5.19 -2.71 -8.38
C THR A 28 6.29 -3.59 -7.79
N SER A 29 6.21 -4.91 -8.01
CA SER A 29 7.23 -5.84 -7.52
C SER A 29 8.50 -5.83 -8.39
N VAL A 30 9.65 -6.15 -7.80
CA VAL A 30 10.93 -6.33 -8.53
C VAL A 30 10.79 -7.39 -9.62
N ARG A 31 10.06 -8.47 -9.32
CA ARG A 31 9.75 -9.56 -10.25
C ARG A 31 8.98 -9.05 -11.46
N THR A 32 8.03 -8.14 -11.25
CA THR A 32 7.27 -7.51 -12.33
C THR A 32 8.15 -6.69 -13.25
N VAL A 33 9.05 -5.86 -12.68
CA VAL A 33 10.04 -5.11 -13.47
C VAL A 33 10.97 -6.04 -14.26
N GLN A 34 11.43 -7.15 -13.66
CA GLN A 34 12.26 -8.16 -14.34
C GLN A 34 11.55 -8.74 -15.56
N HIS A 35 10.31 -9.21 -15.39
CA HIS A 35 9.52 -9.76 -16.49
C HIS A 35 9.26 -8.72 -17.59
N TRP A 36 9.01 -7.47 -17.23
CA TRP A 36 8.84 -6.38 -18.21
C TRP A 36 10.13 -6.07 -18.98
N GLU A 37 11.28 -6.02 -18.31
CA GLU A 37 12.58 -5.80 -18.96
C GLU A 37 13.03 -7.00 -19.82
N GLN A 38 12.52 -8.21 -19.53
CA GLN A 38 12.74 -9.44 -20.30
C GLN A 38 11.72 -9.65 -21.43
N ALA A 39 10.68 -8.82 -21.48
CA ALA A 39 9.56 -8.91 -22.42
C ALA A 39 8.71 -10.19 -22.27
N ASP A 40 8.73 -10.83 -21.10
CA ASP A 40 7.88 -12.01 -20.80
C ASP A 40 6.38 -11.62 -20.82
N TYR A 41 6.07 -10.45 -20.27
CA TYR A 41 4.77 -9.78 -20.40
C TYR A 41 4.94 -8.27 -20.35
N GLN A 42 3.88 -7.55 -20.71
CA GLN A 42 3.89 -6.09 -20.82
C GLN A 42 3.21 -5.42 -19.61
N PRO A 43 3.62 -4.21 -19.22
CA PRO A 43 2.84 -3.39 -18.30
C PRO A 43 1.45 -3.10 -18.87
N SER A 44 0.48 -2.85 -17.98
CA SER A 44 -0.89 -2.51 -18.34
C SER A 44 -1.44 -1.38 -17.46
N GLY A 45 -2.55 -0.79 -17.88
CA GLY A 45 -3.24 0.26 -17.11
C GLY A 45 -2.36 1.47 -16.81
N ALA A 46 -2.39 1.93 -15.54
CA ALA A 46 -1.67 3.11 -15.09
C ALA A 46 -0.15 3.00 -15.23
N ALA A 47 0.42 1.79 -15.10
CA ALA A 47 1.86 1.57 -15.23
C ALA A 47 2.38 1.98 -16.62
N VAL A 48 1.61 1.73 -17.68
CA VAL A 48 1.97 2.15 -19.05
C VAL A 48 2.08 3.67 -19.15
N ARG A 49 1.13 4.40 -18.55
CA ARG A 49 1.14 5.87 -18.56
C ARG A 49 2.30 6.43 -17.76
N LEU A 50 2.57 5.86 -16.59
CA LEU A 50 3.69 6.29 -15.74
C LEU A 50 5.04 6.08 -16.44
N ILE A 51 5.23 4.93 -17.11
CA ILE A 51 6.44 4.65 -17.90
C ILE A 51 6.58 5.64 -19.06
N GLN A 52 5.49 5.95 -19.77
CA GLN A 52 5.50 6.93 -20.86
C GLN A 52 5.91 8.32 -20.37
N ILE A 53 5.38 8.75 -19.23
CA ILE A 53 5.66 10.07 -18.64
C ILE A 53 7.12 10.12 -18.14
N LEU A 54 7.60 9.08 -17.45
CA LEU A 54 9.01 8.95 -17.03
C LEU A 54 10.01 8.92 -18.19
N ALA A 55 9.59 8.45 -19.37
CA ALA A 55 10.40 8.46 -20.57
C ALA A 55 10.39 9.82 -21.31
N ALA A 56 9.38 10.64 -21.06
CA ALA A 56 9.14 11.90 -21.78
C ALA A 56 9.60 13.13 -21.00
N ASP A 57 9.57 13.09 -19.68
CA ASP A 57 9.86 14.24 -18.82
C ASP A 57 10.69 13.84 -17.59
N ASP A 58 11.93 14.35 -17.54
CA ASP A 58 12.88 14.11 -16.45
C ASP A 58 12.43 14.74 -15.12
N ALA A 59 11.54 15.74 -15.14
CA ALA A 59 11.02 16.36 -13.92
C ALA A 59 10.15 15.40 -13.10
N VAL A 60 9.65 14.33 -13.72
CA VAL A 60 8.80 13.32 -13.08
C VAL A 60 9.61 12.46 -12.11
N PHE A 61 10.87 12.15 -12.43
CA PHE A 61 11.71 11.33 -11.57
C PHE A 61 11.94 11.95 -10.17
N PRO A 62 12.44 13.20 -10.03
CA PRO A 62 12.60 13.82 -8.72
C PRO A 62 11.25 13.95 -8.01
N ALA A 63 10.16 14.30 -8.70
CA ALA A 63 8.82 14.34 -8.11
C ALA A 63 8.43 12.98 -7.49
N LEU A 64 8.58 11.89 -8.24
CA LEU A 64 8.28 10.54 -7.75
C LEU A 64 9.19 10.05 -6.63
N THR A 65 10.44 10.50 -6.58
CA THR A 65 11.37 10.14 -5.49
C THR A 65 11.24 11.01 -4.24
N GLN A 66 10.69 12.22 -4.39
CA GLN A 66 10.52 13.18 -3.31
C GLN A 66 9.14 13.14 -2.68
N PHE A 67 8.15 12.50 -3.34
CA PHE A 67 7.00 11.99 -2.62
C PHE A 67 7.56 11.13 -1.49
N LYS A 68 7.48 11.66 -0.27
CA LYS A 68 7.36 10.81 0.90
C LYS A 68 6.12 9.95 0.67
N GLU A 69 5.96 8.86 1.39
CA GLU A 69 4.61 8.31 1.54
C GLU A 69 3.79 9.45 2.15
N ASP A 70 3.22 10.29 1.29
CA ASP A 70 2.64 11.56 1.68
C ASP A 70 1.35 11.15 2.35
N ASP A 71 1.25 11.49 3.63
CA ASP A 71 0.07 11.30 4.49
C ASP A 71 -1.21 11.96 3.92
N GLN A 72 -1.15 12.54 2.72
CA GLN A 72 -2.25 13.18 2.00
C GLN A 72 -3.00 12.24 1.04
N ILE A 73 -2.39 11.13 0.61
CA ILE A 73 -3.13 10.08 -0.11
C ILE A 73 -3.59 9.07 0.93
N MET A 74 -4.90 8.83 0.96
CA MET A 74 -5.55 7.84 1.81
C MET A 74 -5.05 6.43 1.48
N TYR A 75 -3.91 6.06 2.05
CA TYR A 75 -3.22 4.80 1.84
C TYR A 75 -3.30 3.97 3.12
N LEU A 76 -3.94 2.81 3.01
CA LEU A 76 -3.94 1.81 4.06
C LEU A 76 -2.83 0.80 3.75
N GLU A 77 -1.82 0.71 4.60
CA GLU A 77 -0.75 -0.28 4.46
C GLU A 77 -1.33 -1.71 4.50
N HIS A 78 -1.08 -2.50 3.45
CA HIS A 78 -1.52 -3.89 3.37
C HIS A 78 -0.63 -4.75 2.46
N ASP A 79 -0.60 -6.06 2.72
CA ASP A 79 0.04 -7.07 1.89
C ASP A 79 -0.97 -8.19 1.58
N ASP A 80 -1.43 -8.23 0.33
CA ASP A 80 -2.38 -9.21 -0.18
C ASP A 80 -1.85 -10.66 -0.19
N GLN A 81 -0.52 -10.85 -0.25
CA GLN A 81 0.10 -12.17 -0.28
C GLN A 81 0.25 -12.73 1.13
N LYS A 82 0.61 -11.87 2.09
CA LYS A 82 0.72 -12.23 3.51
C LYS A 82 -0.59 -12.12 4.27
N LEU A 83 -1.62 -11.54 3.65
CA LEU A 83 -2.91 -11.23 4.28
C LEU A 83 -2.74 -10.34 5.51
N THR A 84 -1.96 -9.26 5.40
CA THR A 84 -1.73 -8.33 6.51
C THR A 84 -2.28 -6.93 6.19
N ILE A 85 -2.78 -6.24 7.21
CA ILE A 85 -3.13 -4.81 7.17
C ILE A 85 -2.38 -4.15 8.34
N MET A 86 -1.57 -3.11 8.10
CA MET A 86 -0.72 -2.48 9.14
C MET A 86 0.06 -3.51 9.99
N ASP A 87 0.68 -4.51 9.33
CA ASP A 87 1.34 -5.69 9.91
C ASP A 87 0.47 -6.65 10.75
N VAL A 88 -0.85 -6.45 10.82
CA VAL A 88 -1.76 -7.36 11.52
C VAL A 88 -2.18 -8.49 10.57
N PRO A 89 -1.88 -9.76 10.89
CA PRO A 89 -2.19 -10.89 10.01
C PRO A 89 -3.65 -11.34 10.14
N PHE A 90 -4.23 -11.79 9.03
CA PHE A 90 -5.56 -12.39 8.97
C PHE A 90 -5.47 -13.88 8.63
N ARG A 91 -6.36 -14.68 9.20
CA ARG A 91 -6.35 -16.16 9.05
C ARG A 91 -6.62 -16.60 7.62
N ASN A 92 -7.45 -15.84 6.92
CA ASN A 92 -7.88 -16.18 5.57
C ASN A 92 -8.25 -14.93 4.76
N ARG A 93 -8.32 -15.12 3.44
CA ARG A 93 -8.60 -14.07 2.46
C ARG A 93 -9.97 -13.40 2.66
N LYS A 94 -10.96 -14.13 3.21
CA LYS A 94 -12.31 -13.60 3.42
C LYS A 94 -12.31 -12.54 4.52
N GLU A 95 -11.74 -12.85 5.68
CA GLU A 95 -11.60 -11.93 6.82
C GLU A 95 -10.74 -10.72 6.45
N TYR A 96 -9.60 -10.97 5.81
CA TYR A 96 -8.71 -9.92 5.29
C TYR A 96 -9.46 -8.94 4.39
N ARG A 97 -10.17 -9.43 3.36
CA ARG A 97 -10.88 -8.56 2.42
C ARG A 97 -12.07 -7.85 3.04
N ALA A 98 -12.82 -8.51 3.92
CA ALA A 98 -13.93 -7.89 4.62
C ALA A 98 -13.44 -6.71 5.47
N THR A 99 -12.35 -6.91 6.21
CA THR A 99 -11.75 -5.87 7.06
C THR A 99 -11.14 -4.75 6.23
N LEU A 100 -10.35 -5.09 5.20
CA LEU A 100 -9.75 -4.11 4.29
C LEU A 100 -10.82 -3.19 3.68
N ASN A 101 -11.92 -3.77 3.19
CA ASN A 101 -13.00 -3.00 2.58
C ASN A 101 -13.72 -2.11 3.60
N ALA A 102 -13.98 -2.61 4.81
CA ALA A 102 -14.62 -1.84 5.87
C ALA A 102 -13.76 -0.64 6.29
N ILE A 103 -12.46 -0.86 6.52
CA ILE A 103 -11.54 0.20 6.90
C ILE A 103 -11.41 1.23 5.78
N ILE A 104 -11.18 0.81 4.52
CA ILE A 104 -11.09 1.72 3.38
C ILE A 104 -12.37 2.55 3.22
N SER A 105 -13.55 1.94 3.36
CA SER A 105 -14.83 2.66 3.29
C SER A 105 -14.91 3.75 4.36
N ASN A 106 -14.57 3.41 5.60
CA ASN A 106 -14.58 4.37 6.71
C ASN A 106 -13.52 5.46 6.54
N MET A 107 -12.38 5.14 5.92
CA MET A 107 -11.35 6.13 5.61
C MET A 107 -11.91 7.23 4.71
N TYR A 108 -12.72 6.89 3.70
CA TYR A 108 -13.38 7.91 2.85
C TYR A 108 -14.35 8.82 3.62
N GLU A 109 -14.83 8.38 4.78
CA GLU A 109 -15.67 9.18 5.69
C GLU A 109 -14.84 10.02 6.67
N GLY A 110 -13.51 9.96 6.59
CA GLY A 110 -12.57 10.70 7.44
C GLY A 110 -12.02 9.90 8.62
N PHE A 111 -12.23 8.58 8.67
CA PHE A 111 -11.63 7.73 9.70
C PHE A 111 -10.14 7.51 9.44
N GLU A 112 -9.29 7.80 10.43
CA GLU A 112 -7.86 7.51 10.39
C GLU A 112 -7.57 6.23 11.20
N PRO A 113 -7.40 5.06 10.54
CA PRO A 113 -7.21 3.80 11.25
C PRO A 113 -5.86 3.74 11.93
N THR A 114 -5.84 3.18 13.14
CA THR A 114 -4.62 2.79 13.85
C THR A 114 -4.42 1.28 13.77
N LYS A 115 -3.19 0.83 14.05
CA LYS A 115 -2.88 -0.61 14.16
C LYS A 115 -3.80 -1.32 15.17
N ARG A 116 -4.18 -0.63 16.25
CA ARG A 116 -5.08 -1.15 17.28
C ARG A 116 -6.48 -1.43 16.73
N ASP A 117 -6.99 -0.56 15.86
CA ASP A 117 -8.30 -0.75 15.22
C ASP A 117 -8.30 -2.01 14.34
N ILE A 118 -7.18 -2.26 13.64
CA ILE A 118 -7.02 -3.47 12.83
C ILE A 118 -6.92 -4.73 13.71
N GLU A 119 -6.18 -4.67 14.83
CA GLU A 119 -6.12 -5.77 15.80
C GLU A 119 -7.51 -6.11 16.36
N ASP A 120 -8.30 -5.10 16.71
CA ASP A 120 -9.66 -5.30 17.24
C ASP A 120 -10.61 -5.85 16.16
N ALA A 121 -10.50 -5.37 14.92
CA ALA A 121 -11.23 -5.93 13.78
C ALA A 121 -10.83 -7.39 13.50
N SER A 122 -9.55 -7.75 13.67
CA SER A 122 -9.08 -9.13 13.53
C SER A 122 -9.62 -10.03 14.66
N ARG A 123 -9.60 -9.55 15.91
CA ARG A 123 -10.12 -10.29 17.07
C ARG A 123 -11.62 -10.55 16.98
N PHE A 124 -12.39 -9.66 16.37
CA PHE A 124 -13.83 -9.85 16.17
C PHE A 124 -14.17 -11.19 15.49
N TYR A 125 -13.34 -11.67 14.57
CA TYR A 125 -13.57 -12.96 13.90
C TYR A 125 -13.24 -14.17 14.79
N GLU A 126 -12.45 -13.99 15.84
CA GLU A 126 -12.05 -15.05 16.78
C GLU A 126 -12.97 -15.08 18.01
N ASP A 127 -13.11 -13.93 18.66
CA ASP A 127 -13.70 -13.76 19.99
C ASP A 127 -15.13 -13.21 19.93
N GLY A 128 -15.55 -12.73 18.75
CA GLY A 128 -16.82 -12.02 18.58
C GLY A 128 -16.75 -10.55 19.04
N PRO A 129 -17.91 -9.87 19.11
CA PRO A 129 -17.96 -8.49 19.56
C PRO A 129 -17.53 -8.36 21.03
N ILE A 130 -16.74 -7.33 21.34
CA ILE A 130 -16.45 -6.95 22.72
C ILE A 130 -17.74 -6.63 23.46
N SER A 131 -17.79 -6.99 24.74
CA SER A 131 -18.92 -6.64 25.60
C SER A 131 -18.96 -5.13 25.88
N ALA A 132 -20.14 -4.62 26.24
CA ALA A 132 -20.30 -3.22 26.65
C ALA A 132 -19.40 -2.86 27.85
N GLN A 133 -19.15 -3.82 28.74
CA GLN A 133 -18.30 -3.65 29.92
C GLN A 133 -16.82 -3.50 29.54
N GLU A 134 -16.34 -4.33 28.63
CA GLU A 134 -14.97 -4.25 28.10
C GLU A 134 -14.76 -2.96 27.30
N MET A 135 -15.77 -2.54 26.53
CA MET A 135 -15.73 -1.26 25.81
C MET A 135 -15.62 -0.08 26.79
N LEU A 136 -16.44 -0.06 27.85
CA LEU A 136 -16.40 0.97 28.88
C LEU A 136 -15.04 1.04 29.58
N ALA A 137 -14.46 -0.11 29.93
CA ALA A 137 -13.13 -0.17 30.55
C ALA A 137 -12.05 0.41 29.62
N THR A 138 -12.14 0.14 28.31
CA THR A 138 -11.19 0.66 27.31
C THR A 138 -11.30 2.19 27.15
N ILE A 139 -12.52 2.73 27.17
CA ILE A 139 -12.76 4.19 27.10
C ILE A 139 -12.19 4.88 28.33
N GLN A 140 -12.44 4.34 29.52
CA GLN A 140 -11.91 4.89 30.78
C GLN A 140 -10.37 4.92 30.78
N ALA A 141 -9.73 3.81 30.40
CA ALA A 141 -8.27 3.72 30.33
C ALA A 141 -7.62 4.63 29.27
N SER A 142 -8.35 5.06 28.25
CA SER A 142 -7.84 6.01 27.24
C SER A 142 -8.04 7.47 27.65
N ALA A 143 -9.05 7.78 28.46
CA ALA A 143 -9.25 9.10 29.06
C ALA A 143 -8.15 9.45 30.07
N ASP A 144 -7.75 8.49 30.92
CA ASP A 144 -6.74 8.71 31.96
C ASP A 144 -5.34 9.01 31.37
N ARG A 145 -5.00 8.40 30.23
CA ARG A 145 -3.72 8.65 29.52
C ARG A 145 -3.60 10.02 28.85
N LYS A 146 -4.71 10.76 28.70
CA LYS A 146 -4.71 12.14 28.19
C LYS A 146 -4.69 13.19 29.30
N ALA A 147 -4.83 12.78 30.56
CA ALA A 147 -4.89 13.67 31.72
C ALA A 147 -3.53 13.83 32.44
N GLU A 148 -2.51 13.04 32.06
CA GLU A 148 -1.09 13.22 32.41
C GLU A 148 -0.32 13.92 31.29
#